data_AF-A0A9D2H226-F1
#
_entry.id   AF-A0A9D2H226-F1
#
_cell.length_a   1.000
_cell.length_b   1.000
_cell.length_c   1.000
_cell.angle_alpha   90.00
_cell.angle_beta   90.00
_cell.angle_gamma   90.00
#
_symmetry.space_group_name_H-M   'P 1'
#
loop_
_entity.id
_entity.type
_entity.pdbx_description
1 polymer ?
#
loop_
_entity_poly.entity_id
_entity_poly.type
_entity_poly.pdbx_seq_one_letter_code
_entity_poly.pdbx_strand_id
1 'polypeptide(L)'
;MNILAERQKGAVFFAVGWMLAGVFLFAAGVFALATGVFETSAENSGVEYCFLVLGGALIVWGAVMLFLVLRTPKTVAVLKGETLEFCGKEYALSAIESVLYRNAYTIRLFGRPYGRLTLVFKDGTRVSASYVADVRAAAEKIDGLLGEDPFASEDKNG
;
A
#
# COMPACT_ATOMS: atom_id res chain seq x y z
N MET A 1 -17.53 -12.58 14.76
CA MET A 1 -16.42 -12.51 13.79
C MET A 1 -15.81 -11.13 13.94
N ASN A 2 -14.64 -11.02 14.59
CA ASN A 2 -14.03 -9.74 14.90
C ASN A 2 -12.97 -9.42 13.84
N ILE A 3 -13.26 -8.45 12.97
CA ILE A 3 -12.33 -7.98 11.95
C ILE A 3 -11.30 -7.08 12.64
N LEU A 4 -10.04 -7.47 12.58
CA LEU A 4 -8.92 -6.76 13.24
C LEU A 4 -8.20 -5.82 12.28
N ALA A 5 -8.14 -6.17 11.00
CA ALA A 5 -7.49 -5.36 9.98
C ALA A 5 -8.18 -5.48 8.62
N GLU A 6 -8.37 -4.35 7.94
CA GLU A 6 -8.91 -4.28 6.59
C GLU A 6 -7.89 -3.68 5.62
N ARG A 7 -8.03 -4.03 4.35
CA ARG A 7 -7.30 -3.36 3.28
C ARG A 7 -7.82 -1.95 3.10
N GLN A 8 -6.90 -1.00 2.94
CA GLN A 8 -7.29 0.36 2.67
C GLN A 8 -7.98 0.54 1.31
N LYS A 9 -9.25 0.95 1.34
CA LYS A 9 -10.05 1.24 0.13
C LYS A 9 -9.45 2.38 -0.71
N GLY A 10 -8.88 3.39 -0.04
CA GLY A 10 -8.23 4.53 -0.70
C GLY A 10 -7.02 4.17 -1.58
N ALA A 11 -6.35 3.04 -1.34
CA ALA A 11 -5.21 2.63 -2.14
C ALA A 11 -5.60 2.28 -3.59
N VAL A 12 -6.81 1.74 -3.80
CA VAL A 12 -7.35 1.47 -5.14
C VAL A 12 -7.65 2.78 -5.87
N PHE A 13 -8.37 3.70 -5.21
CA PHE A 13 -8.70 5.00 -5.78
C PHE A 13 -7.46 5.81 -6.14
N PHE A 14 -6.42 5.75 -5.31
CA PHE A 14 -5.15 6.41 -5.58
C PHE A 14 -4.45 5.82 -6.81
N ALA A 15 -4.42 4.49 -6.93
CA ALA A 15 -3.85 3.81 -8.10
C ALA A 15 -4.60 4.17 -9.40
N VAL A 16 -5.94 4.16 -9.36
CA VAL A 16 -6.79 4.58 -10.49
C VAL A 16 -6.57 6.05 -10.83
N GLY A 17 -6.43 6.93 -9.82
CA GLY A 17 -6.13 8.34 -10.02
C GLY A 17 -4.82 8.57 -10.78
N TRP A 18 -3.76 7.83 -10.43
CA TRP A 18 -2.49 7.89 -11.17
C TRP A 18 -2.61 7.39 -12.60
N MET A 19 -3.37 6.32 -12.84
CA MET A 19 -3.63 5.84 -14.20
C MET A 19 -4.36 6.88 -15.03
N LEU A 20 -5.41 7.51 -14.50
CA LEU A 20 -6.16 8.56 -15.19
C LEU A 20 -5.28 9.79 -15.50
N ALA A 21 -4.48 10.23 -14.53
CA ALA A 21 -3.52 11.32 -14.74
C ALA A 21 -2.48 10.97 -15.82
N GLY A 22 -1.98 9.72 -15.81
CA GLY A 22 -1.06 9.22 -16.82
C GLY A 22 -1.69 9.15 -18.22
N VAL A 23 -2.93 8.66 -18.34
CA VAL A 23 -3.69 8.65 -19.61
C VAL A 23 -3.90 10.07 -20.14
N PHE A 24 -4.27 11.01 -19.27
CA PHE A 24 -4.44 12.41 -19.65
C PHE A 24 -3.14 13.03 -20.20
N LEU A 25 -2.02 12.85 -19.50
CA LEU A 25 -0.71 13.34 -19.95
C LEU A 25 -0.25 12.67 -21.25
N PHE A 26 -0.46 11.36 -21.37
CA PHE A 26 -0.12 10.63 -22.59
C PHE A 26 -0.94 11.14 -23.77
N ALA A 27 -2.26 11.30 -23.60
CA ALA A 27 -3.14 11.84 -24.62
C ALA A 27 -2.75 13.28 -25.02
N ALA A 28 -2.35 14.12 -24.06
CA ALA A 28 -1.84 15.46 -24.34
C ALA A 28 -0.56 15.42 -25.18
N GLY A 29 0.36 14.49 -24.91
CA GLY A 29 1.56 14.27 -25.72
C GLY A 29 1.25 13.81 -27.15
N VAL A 30 0.32 12.86 -27.31
CA VAL A 30 -0.15 12.41 -28.63
C VAL A 30 -0.81 13.54 -29.41
N PHE A 31 -1.66 14.33 -28.75
CA PHE A 31 -2.32 15.48 -29.36
C PHE A 31 -1.31 16.55 -29.79
N ALA A 32 -0.34 16.86 -28.94
CA ALA A 32 0.74 17.80 -29.22
C ALA A 32 1.59 17.37 -30.43
N LEU A 33 1.94 16.09 -30.52
CA LEU A 33 2.61 15.52 -31.69
C LEU A 33 1.76 15.61 -32.95
N ALA A 34 0.48 15.24 -32.87
CA ALA A 34 -0.40 15.20 -34.03
C ALA A 34 -0.74 16.58 -34.60
N THR A 35 -0.75 17.61 -33.74
CA THR A 35 -1.11 18.99 -34.12
C THR A 35 0.09 19.87 -34.40
N GLY A 36 1.31 19.41 -34.10
CA GLY A 36 2.52 20.22 -34.20
C GLY A 36 2.48 21.46 -33.31
N VAL A 37 1.67 21.48 -32.25
CA VAL A 37 1.37 22.71 -31.47
C VAL A 37 2.63 23.30 -30.81
N PHE A 38 3.68 22.49 -30.65
CA PHE A 38 4.98 22.90 -30.11
C PHE A 38 6.11 22.96 -31.17
N GLU A 39 5.81 22.76 -32.47
CA GLU A 39 6.80 22.83 -33.57
C GLU A 39 7.25 24.26 -33.92
N THR A 40 7.24 25.18 -32.95
CA THR A 40 7.58 26.59 -33.19
C THR A 40 9.08 26.88 -33.25
N SER A 41 9.96 25.92 -32.90
CA SER A 41 11.41 26.04 -33.13
C SER A 41 12.12 24.68 -33.09
N ALA A 42 13.10 24.48 -33.99
CA ALA A 42 13.89 23.25 -34.13
C ALA A 42 14.70 22.87 -32.86
N GLU A 43 14.85 23.78 -31.89
CA GLU A 43 15.51 23.53 -30.61
C GLU A 43 14.57 23.05 -29.49
N ASN A 44 13.24 23.06 -29.68
CA ASN A 44 12.25 22.84 -28.61
C ASN A 44 11.35 21.58 -28.77
N SER A 45 11.58 20.69 -29.75
CA SER A 45 10.74 19.51 -30.04
C SER A 45 10.93 18.32 -29.07
N GLY A 46 11.17 18.59 -27.79
CA GLY A 46 11.34 17.56 -26.76
C GLY A 46 10.15 17.42 -25.81
N VAL A 47 9.30 18.45 -25.74
CA VAL A 47 8.27 18.61 -24.70
C VAL A 47 7.14 17.59 -24.88
N GLU A 48 6.73 17.34 -26.11
CA GLU A 48 5.73 16.34 -26.48
C GLU A 48 6.18 14.91 -26.12
N TYR A 49 7.47 14.60 -26.28
CA TYR A 49 8.05 13.33 -25.83
C TYR A 49 8.10 13.23 -24.30
N CYS A 50 8.36 14.34 -23.60
CA CYS A 50 8.27 14.36 -22.13
C CYS A 50 6.86 14.00 -21.66
N PHE A 51 5.81 14.53 -22.29
CA PHE A 51 4.42 14.17 -21.95
C PHE A 51 4.11 12.69 -22.18
N LEU A 52 4.59 12.12 -23.30
CA LEU A 52 4.44 10.69 -23.57
C LEU A 52 5.17 9.81 -22.54
N VAL A 53 6.43 10.14 -22.24
CA VAL A 53 7.25 9.36 -21.30
C VAL A 53 6.70 9.47 -19.88
N LEU A 54 6.36 10.67 -19.42
CA LEU A 54 5.77 10.88 -18.09
C LEU A 54 4.39 10.24 -18.00
N GLY A 55 3.54 10.41 -19.01
CA GLY A 55 2.22 9.79 -19.07
C GLY A 55 2.30 8.26 -19.03
N GLY A 56 3.14 7.67 -19.87
CA GLY A 56 3.39 6.23 -19.91
C GLY A 56 3.95 5.70 -18.58
N ALA A 57 4.93 6.39 -17.99
CA ALA A 57 5.49 6.02 -16.70
C ALA A 57 4.43 6.04 -15.58
N LEU A 58 3.55 7.03 -15.56
CA LEU A 58 2.46 7.14 -14.60
C LEU A 58 1.41 6.04 -14.78
N ILE A 59 1.07 5.68 -16.02
CA ILE A 59 0.16 4.56 -16.32
C ILE A 59 0.76 3.25 -15.80
N VAL A 60 2.03 2.96 -16.13
CA VAL A 60 2.71 1.74 -15.69
C VAL A 60 2.80 1.71 -14.16
N TRP A 61 3.17 2.82 -13.54
CA TRP A 61 3.24 2.93 -12.08
C TRP A 61 1.87 2.70 -11.42
N GLY A 62 0.81 3.33 -11.93
CA GLY A 62 -0.56 3.14 -11.46
C GLY A 62 -1.04 1.70 -11.62
N ALA A 63 -0.73 1.05 -12.75
CA ALA A 63 -1.06 -0.35 -13.01
C ALA A 63 -0.33 -1.31 -12.06
N VAL A 64 0.97 -1.11 -11.83
CA VAL A 64 1.75 -1.89 -10.85
C VAL A 64 1.18 -1.72 -9.45
N MET A 65 0.86 -0.49 -9.05
CA MET A 65 0.25 -0.21 -7.76
C MET A 65 -1.13 -0.88 -7.64
N LEU A 66 -1.96 -0.81 -8.68
CA LEU A 66 -3.28 -1.45 -8.70
C LEU A 66 -3.16 -2.97 -8.58
N PHE A 67 -2.24 -3.59 -9.32
CA PHE A 67 -1.96 -5.02 -9.24
C PHE A 67 -1.57 -5.45 -7.82
N LEU A 68 -0.68 -4.69 -7.18
CA LEU A 68 -0.26 -4.96 -5.80
C LEU A 68 -1.41 -4.79 -4.80
N VAL A 69 -2.26 -3.78 -4.96
CA VAL A 69 -3.43 -3.54 -4.09
C VAL A 69 -4.50 -4.62 -4.29
N LEU A 70 -4.74 -5.08 -5.52
CA LEU A 70 -5.72 -6.13 -5.82
C LEU A 70 -5.27 -7.51 -5.30
N ARG A 71 -3.96 -7.75 -5.24
CA ARG A 71 -3.40 -8.97 -4.64
C ARG A 71 -3.61 -9.04 -3.13
N THR A 72 -3.76 -7.91 -2.45
CA THR A 72 -4.11 -7.89 -1.02
C THR A 72 -5.61 -8.20 -0.84
N PRO A 73 -5.98 -9.20 -0.02
CA PRO A 73 -7.38 -9.49 0.28
C PRO A 73 -8.06 -8.32 1.01
N LYS A 74 -9.38 -8.18 0.85
CA LYS A 74 -10.15 -7.08 1.46
C LYS A 74 -10.08 -7.11 2.99
N THR A 75 -10.16 -8.31 3.57
CA THR A 75 -9.96 -8.58 5.00
C THR A 75 -8.55 -9.10 5.19
N VAL A 76 -7.77 -8.41 6.01
CA VAL A 76 -6.35 -8.73 6.24
C VAL A 76 -6.19 -9.61 7.48
N ALA A 77 -6.88 -9.27 8.57
CA ALA A 77 -6.84 -10.04 9.81
C ALA A 77 -8.24 -10.20 10.42
N VAL A 78 -8.63 -11.43 10.76
CA VAL A 78 -9.91 -11.75 11.41
C VAL A 78 -9.66 -12.72 12.56
N LEU A 79 -10.19 -12.40 13.74
CA LEU A 79 -10.17 -13.30 14.89
C LEU A 79 -11.33 -14.30 14.82
N LYS A 80 -11.01 -15.59 14.88
CA LYS A 80 -11.93 -16.73 14.94
C LYS A 80 -11.60 -17.58 16.17
N GLY A 81 -12.12 -17.18 17.33
CA GLY A 81 -11.85 -17.87 18.60
C GLY A 81 -10.35 -17.82 18.93
N GLU A 82 -9.71 -18.99 18.98
CA GLU A 82 -8.27 -19.13 19.28
C GLU A 82 -7.36 -19.01 18.03
N THR A 83 -7.95 -18.79 16.86
CA THR A 83 -7.22 -18.68 15.59
C THR A 83 -7.34 -17.28 15.00
N LEU A 84 -6.24 -16.81 14.42
CA LEU A 84 -6.14 -15.58 13.66
C LEU A 84 -6.06 -15.93 12.17
N GLU A 85 -7.10 -15.57 11.41
CA GLU A 85 -7.04 -15.64 9.96
C GLU A 85 -6.29 -14.41 9.43
N PHE A 86 -5.14 -14.62 8.82
CA PHE A 86 -4.30 -13.58 8.23
C PHE A 86 -4.12 -13.81 6.73
N CYS A 87 -4.55 -12.85 5.90
CA CYS A 87 -4.53 -12.94 4.45
C CYS A 87 -5.16 -14.23 3.86
N GLY A 88 -6.25 -14.71 4.46
CA GLY A 88 -6.96 -15.91 4.00
C GLY A 88 -6.33 -17.24 4.45
N LYS A 89 -5.32 -17.20 5.33
CA LYS A 89 -4.74 -18.38 5.99
C LYS A 89 -4.99 -18.31 7.48
N GLU A 90 -5.37 -19.44 8.08
CA GLU A 90 -5.62 -19.53 9.51
C GLU A 90 -4.33 -19.88 10.26
N TYR A 91 -4.06 -19.15 11.34
CA TYR A 91 -2.91 -19.35 12.21
C TYR A 91 -3.37 -19.43 13.66
N ALA A 92 -2.77 -20.31 14.47
CA ALA A 92 -3.03 -20.33 15.91
C ALA A 92 -2.38 -19.11 16.58
N LEU A 93 -3.12 -18.43 17.46
CA LEU A 93 -2.58 -17.29 18.23
C LEU A 93 -1.35 -17.69 19.05
N SER A 94 -1.35 -18.91 19.59
CA SER A 94 -0.24 -19.47 20.38
C SER A 94 1.08 -19.63 19.61
N ALA A 95 1.01 -19.69 18.28
CA ALA A 95 2.18 -19.80 17.40
C ALA A 95 2.78 -18.43 17.05
N ILE A 96 2.03 -17.34 17.25
CA ILE A 96 2.48 -15.98 16.98
C ILE A 96 3.30 -15.51 18.18
N GLU A 97 4.48 -14.98 17.91
CA GLU A 97 5.40 -14.45 18.92
C GLU A 97 5.22 -12.93 19.09
N SER A 98 5.17 -12.21 17.98
CA SER A 98 5.02 -10.75 17.98
C SER A 98 4.44 -10.24 16.66
N VAL A 99 3.90 -9.02 16.70
CA VAL A 99 3.43 -8.31 15.50
C VAL A 99 4.29 -7.08 15.25
N LEU A 100 4.89 -7.02 14.07
CA LEU A 100 5.63 -5.87 13.60
C LEU A 100 4.77 -5.06 12.65
N TYR A 101 4.77 -3.74 12.81
CA TYR A 101 4.10 -2.84 11.89
C TYR A 101 5.06 -1.80 11.32
N ARG A 102 4.85 -1.45 10.06
CA ARG A 102 5.56 -0.36 9.40
C ARG A 102 4.55 0.55 8.74
N ASN A 103 4.47 1.77 9.25
CA ASN A 103 3.69 2.82 8.59
C ASN A 103 4.40 3.29 7.31
N ALA A 104 3.65 3.60 6.26
CA ALA A 104 4.20 4.26 5.07
C ALA A 104 4.42 5.78 5.26
N TYR A 105 4.40 6.30 6.49
CA TYR A 105 4.52 7.73 6.83
C TYR A 105 5.88 8.36 6.47
N THR A 106 6.84 7.63 5.90
CA THR A 106 8.19 8.14 5.65
C THR A 106 8.23 9.32 4.66
N ILE A 107 7.19 9.58 3.86
CA ILE A 107 7.14 10.77 2.99
C ILE A 107 5.99 11.69 3.44
N ARG A 108 6.34 12.68 4.28
CA ARG A 108 5.45 13.72 4.85
C ARG A 108 4.58 14.46 3.82
N LEU A 109 4.96 14.49 2.54
CA LEU A 109 4.20 15.19 1.49
C LEU A 109 3.00 14.43 0.92
N PHE A 110 2.95 13.09 1.04
CA PHE A 110 1.94 12.27 0.35
C PHE A 110 1.24 11.26 1.25
N GLY A 111 1.30 11.48 2.58
CA GLY A 111 0.60 10.74 3.64
C GLY A 111 -0.10 9.48 3.18
N ARG A 112 0.67 8.44 2.81
CA ARG A 112 0.10 7.21 2.28
C ARG A 112 -0.62 6.54 3.44
N PRO A 113 -1.96 6.43 3.44
CA PRO A 113 -2.70 6.09 4.65
C PRO A 113 -2.74 4.56 4.87
N TYR A 114 -1.76 3.84 4.30
CA TYR A 114 -1.64 2.39 4.35
C TYR A 114 -0.28 1.98 4.91
N GLY A 115 -0.27 0.89 5.67
CA GLY A 115 0.95 0.30 6.25
C GLY A 115 1.21 -1.13 5.79
N ARG A 116 2.29 -1.69 6.32
CA ARG A 116 2.63 -3.11 6.25
C ARG A 116 2.54 -3.72 7.63
N LEU A 117 1.80 -4.80 7.76
CA LEU A 117 1.66 -5.60 8.98
C LEU A 117 2.43 -6.91 8.77
N THR A 118 3.25 -7.31 9.72
CA THR A 118 4.05 -8.54 9.65
C THR A 118 3.87 -9.33 10.94
N LEU A 119 3.36 -10.55 10.81
CA LEU A 119 3.31 -11.52 11.90
C LEU A 119 4.65 -12.25 11.96
N VAL A 120 5.24 -12.29 13.15
CA VAL A 120 6.42 -13.09 13.47
C VAL A 120 5.96 -14.27 14.31
N PHE A 121 6.27 -15.47 13.84
CA PHE A 121 5.93 -16.73 14.49
C PHE A 121 7.12 -17.25 15.31
N LYS A 122 6.84 -18.07 16.32
CA LYS A 122 7.85 -18.67 17.21
C LYS A 122 8.86 -19.59 16.50
N ASP A 123 8.49 -20.10 15.33
CA ASP A 123 9.35 -20.89 14.44
C ASP A 123 10.29 -20.02 13.59
N GLY A 124 10.24 -18.69 13.74
CA GLY A 124 10.98 -17.72 12.96
C GLY A 124 10.34 -17.38 11.60
N THR A 125 9.21 -18.01 11.24
CA THR A 125 8.47 -17.70 10.02
C THR A 125 7.92 -16.27 10.11
N ARG A 126 7.91 -15.56 8.97
CA ARG A 126 7.37 -14.21 8.88
C ARG A 126 6.34 -14.14 7.77
N VAL A 127 5.14 -13.70 8.10
CA VAL A 127 4.05 -13.50 7.13
C VAL A 127 3.66 -12.04 7.14
N SER A 128 3.68 -11.39 5.97
CA SER A 128 3.41 -9.96 5.88
C SER A 128 2.30 -9.62 4.91
N ALA A 129 1.49 -8.63 5.28
CA ALA A 129 0.47 -8.02 4.46
C ALA A 129 0.79 -6.54 4.23
N SER A 130 0.71 -6.08 2.98
CA SER A 130 0.83 -4.68 2.60
C SER A 130 -0.55 -4.08 2.34
N TYR A 131 -0.66 -2.75 2.35
CA TYR A 131 -1.91 -2.00 2.12
C TYR A 131 -2.96 -2.12 3.23
N VAL A 132 -2.49 -2.31 4.46
CA VAL A 132 -3.35 -2.42 5.64
C VAL A 132 -3.77 -1.03 6.10
N ALA A 133 -5.07 -0.81 6.31
CA ALA A 133 -5.60 0.41 6.89
C ALA A 133 -5.29 0.46 8.39
N ASP A 134 -4.94 1.64 8.91
CA ASP A 134 -4.72 1.88 10.35
C ASP A 134 -3.82 0.82 11.01
N VAL A 135 -2.70 0.52 10.36
CA VAL A 135 -1.85 -0.64 10.71
C VAL A 135 -1.38 -0.62 12.16
N ARG A 136 -1.22 0.58 12.76
CA ARG A 136 -0.89 0.75 14.17
C ARG A 136 -2.02 0.24 15.06
N ALA A 137 -3.25 0.70 14.86
CA ALA A 137 -4.41 0.25 15.62
C ALA A 137 -4.69 -1.24 15.42
N ALA A 138 -4.42 -1.77 14.22
CA ALA A 138 -4.51 -3.20 13.95
C ALA A 138 -3.44 -4.00 14.71
N ALA A 139 -2.18 -3.53 14.73
CA ALA A 139 -1.10 -4.16 15.48
C ALA A 139 -1.37 -4.13 16.98
N GLU A 140 -1.74 -2.97 17.55
CA GLU A 140 -2.09 -2.82 18.97
C GLU A 140 -3.24 -3.77 19.37
N LYS A 141 -4.25 -3.95 18.51
CA LYS A 141 -5.33 -4.92 18.76
C LYS A 141 -4.86 -6.37 18.73
N ILE A 142 -3.95 -6.73 17.83
CA ILE A 142 -3.44 -8.11 17.75
C ILE A 142 -2.47 -8.37 18.91
N ASP A 143 -1.60 -7.42 19.24
CA ASP A 143 -0.70 -7.52 20.40
C ASP A 143 -1.50 -7.63 21.71
N GLY A 144 -2.58 -6.87 21.86
CA GLY A 144 -3.49 -7.01 23.01
C GLY A 144 -4.26 -8.33 23.06
N LEU A 145 -4.32 -9.10 21.97
CA LEU A 145 -4.85 -10.47 21.96
C LEU A 145 -3.77 -11.51 22.25
N LEU A 146 -2.51 -11.19 21.97
CA LEU A 146 -1.34 -12.02 22.31
C LEU A 146 -0.91 -11.82 23.77
N GLY A 147 -1.18 -10.64 24.31
CA GLY A 147 -0.91 -10.27 25.69
C GLY A 147 -2.17 -9.83 26.41
N GLU A 148 -2.66 -10.67 27.33
CA GLU A 148 -2.86 -10.22 28.71
C GLU A 148 -1.47 -9.76 29.27
N ASP A 149 -0.96 -8.65 28.70
CA ASP A 149 0.25 -7.82 28.89
C ASP A 149 1.64 -8.49 29.01
N PRO A 150 2.71 -8.00 28.32
CA PRO A 150 3.27 -6.66 28.60
C PRO A 150 4.02 -5.98 27.43
N PHE A 151 3.48 -4.90 26.87
CA PHE A 151 4.30 -3.85 26.21
C PHE A 151 4.04 -2.49 26.87
N ALA A 152 4.25 -2.48 28.19
CA ALA A 152 4.51 -1.28 28.97
C ALA A 152 6.01 -0.96 28.99
N SER A 153 6.75 -1.07 27.88
CA SER A 153 8.13 -0.56 27.80
C SER A 153 8.75 -0.75 26.41
N GLU A 154 8.52 0.16 25.45
CA GLU A 154 9.55 0.51 24.45
C GLU A 154 9.12 1.71 23.59
N ASP A 155 8.65 2.78 24.26
CA ASP A 155 8.62 4.13 23.68
C ASP A 155 9.67 5.01 24.41
N LYS A 156 10.87 4.46 24.57
CA LYS A 156 12.08 5.19 24.95
C LYS A 156 13.15 4.94 23.88
N ASN A 157 13.39 5.98 23.09
CA ASN A 157 14.55 6.23 22.23
C ASN A 157 14.45 5.75 20.78
N GLY A 158 14.30 6.73 19.87
CA GLY A 158 14.49 6.58 18.42
C GLY A 158 14.01 7.79 17.65
#